data_AF-A0A7K5WES4-F1
#
_entry.id   AF-A0A7K5WES4-F1
#
_cell.length_a   1.000
_cell.length_b   1.000
_cell.length_c   1.000
_cell.angle_alpha   90.00
_cell.angle_beta   90.00
_cell.angle_gamma   90.00
#
_symmetry.space_group_name_H-M   'P 1'
#
loop_
_entity.id
_entity.type
_entity.pdbx_description
1 polymer ?
#
loop_
_entity_poly.entity_id
_entity_poly.type
_entity_poly.pdbx_seq_one_letter_code
_entity_poly.pdbx_strand_id
1 'polypeptide(L)'
;DVQYTDIDYMERNLDFTLSPRFAGLPALINKIHAEGMRFIIILDPAISGNETNYPPFDRGVADDVFVQWPNSKEILYSKVWSFLPNVQINESLPHEEQVENYVSHCAFPDFFRNSTMAWWKREIMEVHDNPDPSKSLKFDGLWTDMNEPAAFMNGAMGGCRNDLLNNPPYMPHLGHRSTGLIYKTPCMEGQHYLPDGTPARHYDVHSLYGWSQSRASLPALHAATKERGIIISRSTYPGSGKWAGHWLGDNTAAWDQLHKSIIGTWQGKRSPSWDHPVVEWVGGGTSLVHFATLIWVFLAFSGSPTQLLLHHSPLFQRQDPAAWDTKFHEMSRNVLNIRYTLLPYLYTLLYDAHAHGSTVIRPVLHEFVQDRTTWDIDEQFLWGPALLISPVMRPNYRSVDAYFPDARWYDYHTNTETGFRRQVQNLPAPLEHINLHIRGGYILPWQLPANTTAFSRKNPMGLTVALDDDLSAGGHLYWDDGVRIGT
;
A
#
# COMPACT_ATOMS: atom_id res chain seq x y z
N ASP A 1 -7.24 13.87 1.83
CA ASP A 1 -7.68 12.97 2.91
C ASP A 1 -6.60 12.49 3.85
N VAL A 2 -5.55 11.79 3.38
CA VAL A 2 -4.63 11.08 4.28
C VAL A 2 -3.23 11.68 4.23
N GLN A 3 -2.63 11.92 5.39
CA GLN A 3 -1.19 12.20 5.55
C GLN A 3 -0.53 11.00 6.27
N TYR A 4 0.76 10.80 6.04
CA TYR A 4 1.51 9.74 6.71
C TYR A 4 2.90 10.23 7.16
N THR A 5 3.60 9.36 7.87
CA THR A 5 5.02 9.49 8.19
C THR A 5 5.71 8.13 8.05
N ASP A 6 6.94 8.15 7.53
CA ASP A 6 7.84 7.00 7.54
C ASP A 6 8.54 6.88 8.91
N ILE A 7 9.44 5.89 9.07
CA ILE A 7 10.13 5.54 10.32
C ILE A 7 10.87 6.70 11.00
N ASP A 8 11.08 7.82 10.32
CA ASP A 8 11.68 9.05 10.87
C ASP A 8 11.01 9.56 12.15
N TYR A 9 9.70 9.30 12.30
CA TYR A 9 8.97 9.69 13.52
C TYR A 9 9.40 8.89 14.75
N MET A 10 9.95 7.70 14.55
CA MET A 10 10.41 6.82 15.61
C MET A 10 11.76 7.26 16.14
N GLU A 11 12.00 7.06 17.43
CA GLU A 11 13.32 7.28 18.02
C GLU A 11 14.28 6.19 17.53
N ARG A 12 15.29 6.56 16.73
CA ARG A 12 16.27 5.61 16.16
C ARG A 12 15.65 4.44 15.40
N ASN A 13 14.49 4.65 14.78
CA ASN A 13 13.72 3.61 14.07
C ASN A 13 13.30 2.46 14.99
N LEU A 14 12.97 2.75 16.25
CA LEU A 14 12.40 1.80 17.21
C LEU A 14 10.87 1.88 17.14
N ASP A 15 10.20 0.78 16.79
CA ASP A 15 8.74 0.72 16.78
C ASP A 15 8.14 1.19 18.11
N PHE A 16 6.95 1.79 18.03
CA PHE A 16 6.20 2.29 19.19
C PHE A 16 6.86 3.42 20.00
N THR A 17 7.90 4.05 19.45
CA THR A 17 8.54 5.23 20.07
C THR A 17 8.23 6.52 19.30
N LEU A 18 8.45 7.67 19.94
CA LEU A 18 8.33 8.98 19.32
C LEU A 18 9.65 9.75 19.47
N SER A 19 10.28 10.05 18.35
CA SER A 19 11.51 10.82 18.26
C SER A 19 11.34 12.22 18.88
N PRO A 20 12.32 12.73 19.64
CA PRO A 20 12.30 14.13 20.11
C PRO A 20 12.18 15.15 18.97
N ARG A 21 12.67 14.81 17.76
CA ARG A 21 12.51 15.65 16.55
C ARG A 21 11.04 15.76 16.08
N PHE A 22 10.21 14.80 16.48
CA PHE A 22 8.79 14.69 16.15
C PHE A 22 7.88 14.91 17.35
N ALA A 23 8.36 15.54 18.43
CA ALA A 23 7.55 15.81 19.63
C ALA A 23 6.25 16.60 19.34
N GLY A 24 6.20 17.37 18.25
CA GLY A 24 5.00 18.09 17.79
C GLY A 24 4.03 17.27 16.93
N LEU A 25 4.37 16.03 16.58
CA LEU A 25 3.55 15.17 15.71
C LEU A 25 2.14 14.90 16.27
N PRO A 26 1.94 14.59 17.56
CA PRO A 26 0.61 14.46 18.16
C PRO A 26 -0.28 15.70 17.93
N ALA A 27 0.30 16.91 18.07
CA ALA A 27 -0.42 18.16 17.84
C ALA A 27 -0.78 18.36 16.35
N LEU A 28 0.11 17.96 15.44
CA LEU A 28 -0.15 18.00 14.00
C LEU A 28 -1.32 17.06 13.62
N ILE A 29 -1.32 15.82 14.13
CA ILE A 29 -2.38 14.84 13.89
C ILE A 29 -3.74 15.41 14.33
N ASN A 30 -3.81 15.95 15.55
CA ASN A 30 -5.04 16.56 16.07
C ASN A 30 -5.50 17.76 15.22
N LYS A 31 -4.56 18.57 14.72
CA LYS A 31 -4.88 19.70 13.85
C LYS A 31 -5.50 19.23 12.53
N ILE A 32 -4.86 18.28 11.84
CA ILE A 32 -5.36 17.81 10.54
C ILE A 32 -6.69 17.04 10.67
N HIS A 33 -6.92 16.37 11.82
CA HIS A 33 -8.21 15.75 12.12
C HIS A 33 -9.33 16.79 12.25
N ALA A 34 -9.06 17.93 12.88
CA ALA A 34 -10.01 19.04 12.95
C ALA A 34 -10.35 19.62 11.56
N GLU A 35 -9.45 19.45 10.59
CA GLU A 35 -9.62 19.82 9.18
C GLU A 35 -10.23 18.66 8.34
N GLY A 36 -10.66 17.56 8.97
CA GLY A 36 -11.31 16.44 8.30
C GLY A 36 -10.35 15.55 7.49
N MET A 37 -9.06 15.57 7.82
CA MET A 37 -8.06 14.65 7.31
C MET A 37 -7.89 13.44 8.24
N ARG A 38 -7.13 12.46 7.77
CA ARG A 38 -6.78 11.20 8.45
C ARG A 38 -5.26 11.01 8.46
N PHE A 39 -4.75 10.20 9.37
CA PHE A 39 -3.32 9.93 9.53
C PHE A 39 -2.99 8.44 9.54
N ILE A 40 -1.93 8.03 8.82
CA ILE A 40 -1.41 6.66 8.82
C ILE A 40 0.04 6.66 9.31
N ILE A 41 0.38 5.71 10.17
CA ILE A 41 1.77 5.46 10.61
C ILE A 41 2.29 4.16 10.02
N ILE A 42 3.59 4.11 9.75
CA ILE A 42 4.31 2.87 9.44
C ILE A 42 4.64 2.12 10.74
N LEU A 43 4.65 0.80 10.68
CA LEU A 43 5.18 -0.10 11.70
C LEU A 43 5.93 -1.24 11.02
N ASP A 44 7.13 -1.52 11.52
CA ASP A 44 7.89 -2.69 11.11
C ASP A 44 7.59 -3.88 12.05
N PRO A 45 7.92 -5.12 11.67
CA PRO A 45 7.77 -6.24 12.58
C PRO A 45 8.96 -6.40 13.54
N ALA A 46 10.14 -5.89 13.18
CA ALA A 46 11.39 -6.27 13.84
C ALA A 46 11.68 -5.37 15.06
N ILE A 47 11.78 -5.97 16.25
CA ILE A 47 11.91 -5.25 17.51
C ILE A 47 13.36 -5.28 18.00
N SER A 48 13.98 -4.11 18.25
CA SER A 48 15.34 -4.03 18.80
C SER A 48 15.45 -4.69 20.18
N GLY A 49 16.47 -5.54 20.34
CA GLY A 49 16.79 -6.23 21.60
C GLY A 49 18.02 -5.70 22.33
N ASN A 50 18.59 -4.57 21.90
CA ASN A 50 19.78 -3.98 22.53
C ASN A 50 19.47 -2.81 23.48
N GLU A 51 18.20 -2.54 23.76
CA GLU A 51 17.76 -1.38 24.55
C GLU A 51 17.62 -1.70 26.04
N THR A 52 17.93 -0.73 26.91
CA THR A 52 17.95 -0.94 28.38
C THR A 52 16.59 -0.70 29.06
N ASN A 53 15.60 -0.11 28.37
CA ASN A 53 14.25 0.13 28.88
C ASN A 53 13.29 0.29 27.70
N TYR A 54 12.89 -0.83 27.08
CA TYR A 54 12.07 -0.79 25.87
C TYR A 54 10.88 -1.73 26.02
N PRO A 55 9.73 -1.21 26.52
CA PRO A 55 8.59 -2.02 26.88
C PRO A 55 8.06 -2.96 25.78
N PRO A 56 8.05 -2.60 24.49
CA PRO A 56 7.70 -3.54 23.43
C PRO A 56 8.58 -4.80 23.43
N PHE A 57 9.90 -4.64 23.56
CA PHE A 57 10.83 -5.77 23.64
C PHE A 57 10.68 -6.54 24.95
N ASP A 58 10.74 -5.84 26.09
CA ASP A 58 10.70 -6.47 27.43
C ASP A 58 9.42 -7.30 27.62
N ARG A 59 8.27 -6.75 27.21
CA ARG A 59 6.98 -7.46 27.24
C ARG A 59 6.90 -8.57 26.20
N GLY A 60 7.53 -8.40 25.04
CA GLY A 60 7.61 -9.46 24.02
C GLY A 60 8.41 -10.67 24.50
N VAL A 61 9.50 -10.44 25.24
CA VAL A 61 10.27 -11.51 25.90
C VAL A 61 9.42 -12.18 26.99
N ALA A 62 8.75 -11.39 27.83
CA ALA A 62 7.90 -11.93 28.90
C ALA A 62 6.71 -12.75 28.38
N ASP A 63 6.10 -12.34 27.28
CA ASP A 63 4.95 -13.00 26.64
C ASP A 63 5.35 -14.11 25.66
N ASP A 64 6.66 -14.42 25.52
CA ASP A 64 7.25 -15.43 24.63
C ASP A 64 6.73 -15.30 23.18
N VAL A 65 6.87 -14.10 22.60
CA VAL A 65 6.32 -13.78 21.27
C VAL A 65 7.32 -13.91 20.13
N PHE A 66 8.62 -13.91 20.42
CA PHE A 66 9.65 -13.88 19.38
C PHE A 66 9.98 -15.27 18.79
N VAL A 67 10.40 -15.27 17.53
CA VAL A 67 10.97 -16.45 16.85
C VAL A 67 12.26 -16.86 17.53
N GLN A 68 12.41 -18.15 17.79
CA GLN A 68 13.51 -18.74 18.56
C GLN A 68 14.27 -19.78 17.73
N TRP A 69 15.48 -20.12 18.16
CA TRP A 69 16.19 -21.27 17.62
C TRP A 69 15.50 -22.59 18.03
N PRO A 70 15.47 -23.61 17.16
CA PRO A 70 14.89 -24.92 17.48
C PRO A 70 15.45 -25.51 18.77
N ASN A 71 14.58 -26.18 19.54
CA ASN A 71 14.92 -26.85 20.79
C ASN A 71 15.59 -25.93 21.84
N SER A 72 15.36 -24.62 21.77
CA SER A 72 15.90 -23.64 22.71
C SER A 72 14.86 -22.54 23.01
N LYS A 73 15.17 -21.70 23.99
CA LYS A 73 14.48 -20.41 24.23
C LYS A 73 15.30 -19.21 23.77
N GLU A 74 16.38 -19.45 23.04
CA GLU A 74 17.24 -18.40 22.51
C GLU A 74 16.55 -17.71 21.33
N ILE A 75 16.39 -16.39 21.42
CA ILE A 75 15.80 -15.58 20.35
C ILE A 75 16.72 -15.59 19.12
N LEU A 76 16.11 -15.75 17.95
CA LEU A 76 16.80 -15.66 16.68
C LEU A 76 16.87 -14.19 16.27
N TYR A 77 18.04 -13.58 16.43
CA TYR A 77 18.28 -12.18 16.08
C TYR A 77 18.76 -12.02 14.64
N SER A 78 18.27 -10.99 13.97
CA SER A 78 18.81 -10.47 12.70
C SER A 78 19.00 -8.95 12.79
N LYS A 79 19.07 -8.24 11.66
CA LYS A 79 19.28 -6.78 11.62
C LYS A 79 18.34 -6.10 10.62
N VAL A 80 17.73 -4.97 11.01
CA VAL A 80 16.83 -4.15 10.16
C VAL A 80 17.11 -2.65 10.41
N TRP A 81 16.09 -1.80 10.60
CA TRP A 81 16.24 -0.34 10.61
C TRP A 81 16.74 0.25 11.93
N SER A 82 16.49 -0.42 13.05
CA SER A 82 16.76 0.13 14.38
C SER A 82 18.27 0.30 14.63
N PHE A 83 18.66 1.47 15.12
CA PHE A 83 20.07 1.77 15.46
C PHE A 83 20.38 1.51 16.93
N LEU A 84 21.60 1.06 17.21
CA LEU A 84 22.15 0.87 18.55
C LEU A 84 22.07 2.16 19.40
N PRO A 85 21.96 2.04 20.73
CA PRO A 85 22.00 3.20 21.61
C PRO A 85 23.42 3.78 21.68
N ASN A 86 23.53 5.09 21.81
CA ASN A 86 24.80 5.81 22.01
C ASN A 86 25.83 5.67 20.87
N VAL A 87 25.40 5.34 19.64
CA VAL A 87 26.26 5.37 18.45
C VAL A 87 26.03 6.64 17.64
N GLN A 88 27.10 7.19 17.06
CA GLN A 88 27.00 8.25 16.05
C GLN A 88 27.05 7.62 14.67
N ILE A 89 25.97 7.79 13.90
CA ILE A 89 25.83 7.22 12.57
C ILE A 89 26.65 8.03 11.59
N ASN A 90 27.61 7.38 10.93
CA ASN A 90 28.29 7.95 9.78
C ASN A 90 27.57 7.57 8.49
N GLU A 91 26.70 8.46 8.01
CA GLU A 91 25.91 8.26 6.79
C GLU A 91 26.77 8.15 5.51
N SER A 92 28.05 8.51 5.56
CA SER A 92 28.97 8.38 4.42
C SER A 92 29.52 6.95 4.25
N LEU A 93 29.34 6.06 5.24
CA LEU A 93 29.78 4.67 5.12
C LEU A 93 28.90 3.87 4.15
N PRO A 94 29.42 2.85 3.48
CA PRO A 94 28.61 1.89 2.74
C PRO A 94 27.51 1.29 3.63
N HIS A 95 26.34 1.02 3.05
CA HIS A 95 25.20 0.50 3.80
C HIS A 95 25.53 -0.78 4.60
N GLU A 96 26.29 -1.70 4.01
CA GLU A 96 26.72 -2.93 4.69
C GLU A 96 27.55 -2.64 5.95
N GLU A 97 28.46 -1.66 5.90
CA GLU A 97 29.23 -1.23 7.07
C GLU A 97 28.36 -0.52 8.11
N GLN A 98 27.34 0.23 7.68
CA GLN A 98 26.37 0.82 8.62
C GLN A 98 25.56 -0.27 9.33
N VAL A 99 25.13 -1.30 8.61
CA VAL A 99 24.41 -2.45 9.16
C VAL A 99 25.29 -3.20 10.15
N GLU A 100 26.56 -3.42 9.83
CA GLU A 100 27.48 -4.10 10.73
C GLU A 100 27.72 -3.31 12.03
N ASN A 101 28.03 -2.01 11.90
CA ASN A 101 28.53 -1.19 13.01
C ASN A 101 27.45 -0.50 13.84
N TYR A 102 26.31 -0.14 13.26
CA TYR A 102 25.34 0.77 13.88
C TYR A 102 23.97 0.16 14.11
N VAL A 103 23.59 -0.87 13.36
CA VAL A 103 22.25 -1.47 13.45
C VAL A 103 22.16 -2.46 14.61
N SER A 104 21.09 -2.35 15.40
CA SER A 104 20.81 -3.21 16.54
C SER A 104 20.39 -4.61 16.12
N HIS A 105 20.54 -5.56 17.04
CA HIS A 105 19.94 -6.89 16.92
C HIS A 105 18.42 -6.77 17.04
N CYS A 106 17.71 -7.25 16.02
CA CYS A 106 16.26 -7.23 15.98
C CYS A 106 15.68 -8.64 16.12
N ALA A 107 14.68 -8.78 16.98
CA ALA A 107 13.88 -9.98 17.16
C ALA A 107 12.60 -9.89 16.31
N PHE A 108 12.15 -11.02 15.78
CA PHE A 108 10.97 -11.09 14.91
C PHE A 108 9.82 -11.75 15.67
N PRO A 109 8.66 -11.07 15.84
CA PRO A 109 7.48 -11.65 16.46
C PRO A 109 6.88 -12.77 15.61
N ASP A 110 6.48 -13.85 16.26
CA ASP A 110 5.77 -14.97 15.65
C ASP A 110 4.26 -14.70 15.64
N PHE A 111 3.77 -14.02 14.59
CA PHE A 111 2.37 -13.59 14.49
C PHE A 111 1.34 -14.72 14.35
N PHE A 112 1.78 -15.98 14.27
CA PHE A 112 0.88 -17.14 14.37
C PHE A 112 0.37 -17.38 15.80
N ARG A 113 1.12 -16.93 16.82
CA ARG A 113 0.76 -17.15 18.22
C ARG A 113 -0.33 -16.21 18.68
N ASN A 114 -1.26 -16.73 19.48
CA ASN A 114 -2.26 -15.91 20.15
C ASN A 114 -1.63 -14.92 21.16
N SER A 115 -0.49 -15.26 21.77
CA SER A 115 0.26 -14.35 22.65
C SER A 115 0.79 -13.14 21.88
N THR A 116 1.37 -13.36 20.69
CA THR A 116 1.84 -12.29 19.80
C THR A 116 0.71 -11.38 19.36
N MET A 117 -0.47 -11.93 19.03
CA MET A 117 -1.64 -11.10 18.70
C MET A 117 -2.05 -10.19 19.87
N ALA A 118 -2.00 -10.69 21.12
CA ALA A 118 -2.34 -9.89 22.31
C ALA A 118 -1.27 -8.83 22.60
N TRP A 119 0.01 -9.19 22.50
CA TRP A 119 1.14 -8.27 22.64
C TRP A 119 1.07 -7.15 21.59
N TRP A 120 0.95 -7.49 20.30
CA TRP A 120 0.89 -6.53 19.20
C TRP A 120 -0.28 -5.55 19.36
N LYS A 121 -1.45 -6.08 19.76
CA LYS A 121 -2.62 -5.26 20.06
C LYS A 121 -2.37 -4.28 21.20
N ARG A 122 -1.70 -4.71 22.27
CA ARG A 122 -1.36 -3.84 23.41
C ARG A 122 -0.42 -2.72 22.98
N GLU A 123 0.66 -3.04 22.27
CA GLU A 123 1.64 -2.03 21.85
C GLU A 123 1.01 -0.99 20.89
N ILE A 124 0.17 -1.43 19.93
CA ILE A 124 -0.58 -0.52 19.05
C ILE A 124 -1.54 0.39 19.83
N MET A 125 -2.26 -0.18 20.80
CA MET A 125 -3.17 0.61 21.64
C MET A 125 -2.42 1.65 22.48
N GLU A 126 -1.22 1.35 22.98
CA GLU A 126 -0.41 2.30 23.75
C GLU A 126 0.27 3.37 22.88
N VAL A 127 0.48 3.15 21.59
CA VAL A 127 0.84 4.25 20.68
C VAL A 127 -0.34 5.19 20.47
N HIS A 128 -1.54 4.62 20.29
CA HIS A 128 -2.74 5.41 20.08
C HIS A 128 -3.14 6.20 21.33
N ASP A 129 -3.16 5.54 22.49
CA ASP A 129 -3.54 6.05 23.81
C ASP A 129 -2.38 5.90 24.79
N ASN A 130 -1.34 6.70 24.59
CA ASN A 130 -0.12 6.62 25.37
C ASN A 130 -0.33 7.02 26.84
N PRO A 131 0.32 6.34 27.81
CA PRO A 131 0.30 6.74 29.21
C PRO A 131 0.72 8.19 29.45
N ASP A 132 1.58 8.74 28.60
CA ASP A 132 1.82 10.17 28.46
C ASP A 132 0.96 10.72 27.30
N PRO A 133 -0.15 11.43 27.60
CA PRO A 133 -1.05 11.93 26.57
C PRO A 133 -0.38 12.86 25.55
N SER A 134 0.74 13.50 25.92
CA SER A 134 1.49 14.37 25.01
C SER A 134 2.16 13.61 23.87
N LYS A 135 2.27 12.28 23.98
CA LYS A 135 2.87 11.38 22.97
C LYS A 135 1.85 10.49 22.25
N SER A 136 0.57 10.63 22.55
CA SER A 136 -0.49 9.84 21.90
C SER A 136 -0.59 10.17 20.41
N LEU A 137 -0.45 9.16 19.54
CA LEU A 137 -0.59 9.31 18.10
C LEU A 137 -1.95 8.75 17.67
N LYS A 138 -2.93 9.64 17.46
CA LYS A 138 -4.28 9.27 17.01
C LYS A 138 -4.28 8.91 15.52
N PHE A 139 -3.68 7.80 15.13
CA PHE A 139 -3.70 7.32 13.74
C PHE A 139 -5.07 6.68 13.39
N ASP A 140 -5.42 6.67 12.11
CA ASP A 140 -6.65 6.07 11.57
C ASP A 140 -6.40 4.78 10.77
N GLY A 141 -5.13 4.50 10.45
CA GLY A 141 -4.71 3.30 9.74
C GLY A 141 -3.25 2.96 10.00
N LEU A 142 -2.86 1.76 9.63
CA LEU A 142 -1.49 1.25 9.79
C LEU A 142 -0.91 0.84 8.44
N TRP A 143 0.36 1.13 8.26
CA TRP A 143 1.17 0.63 7.16
C TRP A 143 2.18 -0.35 7.76
N THR A 144 1.98 -1.65 7.54
CA THR A 144 2.90 -2.69 8.00
C THR A 144 3.89 -3.05 6.89
N ASP A 145 5.14 -2.63 7.07
CA ASP A 145 6.20 -2.83 6.08
C ASP A 145 7.27 -3.81 6.58
N MET A 146 8.25 -4.12 5.73
CA MET A 146 9.41 -4.96 6.06
C MET A 146 9.03 -6.38 6.51
N ASN A 147 7.84 -6.85 6.11
CA ASN A 147 7.18 -8.02 6.67
C ASN A 147 7.18 -9.26 5.77
N GLU A 148 8.18 -9.39 4.90
CA GLU A 148 8.44 -10.64 4.17
C GLU A 148 8.68 -11.86 5.08
N PRO A 149 9.47 -11.83 6.18
CA PRO A 149 10.13 -10.72 6.88
C PRO A 149 11.49 -10.35 6.30
N ALA A 150 11.71 -9.04 6.08
CA ALA A 150 12.97 -8.53 5.57
C ALA A 150 14.03 -8.41 6.67
N ALA A 151 15.27 -8.70 6.29
CA ALA A 151 16.46 -8.47 7.09
C ALA A 151 17.59 -7.92 6.20
N PHE A 152 18.46 -7.10 6.76
CA PHE A 152 19.64 -6.59 6.07
C PHE A 152 20.81 -7.55 6.07
N MET A 153 20.80 -8.52 7.00
CA MET A 153 21.73 -9.63 6.98
C MET A 153 21.07 -10.89 6.43
N ASN A 154 21.87 -11.75 5.81
CA ASN A 154 21.40 -13.05 5.33
C ASN A 154 21.36 -14.03 6.49
N GLY A 155 20.17 -14.37 6.97
CA GLY A 155 19.97 -15.25 8.12
C GLY A 155 19.98 -14.50 9.46
N ALA A 156 20.79 -15.00 10.39
CA ALA A 156 20.82 -14.56 11.79
C ALA A 156 22.22 -14.15 12.25
N MET A 157 22.28 -13.44 13.36
CA MET A 157 23.50 -13.16 14.10
C MET A 157 24.22 -14.47 14.46
N GLY A 158 25.49 -14.60 14.09
CA GLY A 158 26.27 -15.83 14.27
C GLY A 158 26.10 -16.88 13.18
N GLY A 159 25.32 -16.59 12.13
CA GLY A 159 25.08 -17.49 11.01
C GLY A 159 23.97 -18.52 11.28
N CYS A 160 23.59 -19.26 10.24
CA CYS A 160 22.59 -20.32 10.33
C CYS A 160 23.24 -21.69 10.60
N ARG A 161 22.51 -22.57 11.29
CA ARG A 161 22.97 -23.88 11.79
C ARG A 161 22.54 -25.05 10.90
N ASN A 162 21.52 -24.90 10.05
CA ASN A 162 20.97 -26.00 9.24
C ASN A 162 21.15 -25.79 7.72
N ASP A 163 22.18 -26.39 7.14
CA ASP A 163 22.46 -26.24 5.70
C ASP A 163 21.36 -26.80 4.79
N LEU A 164 20.68 -27.88 5.17
CA LEU A 164 19.64 -28.49 4.33
C LEU A 164 18.39 -27.61 4.20
N LEU A 165 18.06 -26.84 5.24
CA LEU A 165 16.94 -25.89 5.18
C LEU A 165 17.33 -24.60 4.45
N ASN A 166 18.54 -24.10 4.70
CA ASN A 166 19.00 -22.84 4.11
C ASN A 166 19.42 -23.00 2.64
N ASN A 167 19.94 -24.18 2.29
CA ASN A 167 20.36 -24.58 0.94
C ASN A 167 19.71 -25.93 0.55
N PRO A 168 18.40 -25.96 0.28
CA PRO A 168 17.70 -27.20 -0.06
C PRO A 168 18.28 -27.87 -1.30
N PRO A 169 18.14 -29.23 -1.42
CA PRO A 169 18.64 -29.99 -2.56
C PRO A 169 18.15 -29.45 -3.92
N TYR A 170 16.94 -28.91 -3.93
CA TYR A 170 16.42 -28.11 -5.03
C TYR A 170 16.25 -26.67 -4.57
N MET A 171 17.14 -25.79 -5.06
CA MET A 171 16.97 -24.35 -4.89
C MET A 171 16.09 -23.81 -6.02
N PRO A 172 14.92 -23.20 -5.74
CA PRO A 172 14.09 -22.58 -6.75
C PRO A 172 14.84 -21.47 -7.51
N HIS A 173 14.28 -21.04 -8.65
CA HIS A 173 14.84 -19.94 -9.46
C HIS A 173 14.55 -18.56 -8.83
N LEU A 174 15.15 -18.31 -7.67
CA LEU A 174 15.10 -17.03 -6.96
C LEU A 174 16.22 -16.10 -7.42
N GLY A 175 16.04 -14.78 -7.25
CA GLY A 175 16.99 -13.76 -7.75
C GLY A 175 18.42 -13.93 -7.21
N HIS A 176 18.58 -14.34 -5.95
CA HIS A 176 19.88 -14.55 -5.31
C HIS A 176 20.12 -16.02 -4.95
N ARG A 177 19.89 -16.92 -5.93
CA ARG A 177 19.94 -18.39 -5.78
C ARG A 177 21.20 -18.92 -5.09
N SER A 178 22.35 -18.31 -5.34
CA SER A 178 23.65 -18.75 -4.79
C SER A 178 23.79 -18.50 -3.29
N THR A 179 23.01 -17.58 -2.72
CA THR A 179 23.07 -17.21 -1.30
C THR A 179 22.18 -18.10 -0.43
N GLY A 180 21.28 -18.87 -1.04
CA GLY A 180 20.32 -19.70 -0.34
C GLY A 180 19.00 -18.98 -0.06
N LEU A 181 18.09 -19.67 0.64
CA LEU A 181 16.79 -19.10 1.01
C LEU A 181 16.91 -17.96 2.03
N ILE A 182 18.04 -17.88 2.74
CA ILE A 182 18.32 -16.89 3.80
C ILE A 182 18.62 -15.49 3.27
N TYR A 183 18.61 -15.29 1.94
CA TYR A 183 18.90 -13.99 1.37
C TYR A 183 17.90 -12.94 1.86
N LYS A 184 18.40 -11.91 2.54
CA LYS A 184 17.62 -10.81 3.13
C LYS A 184 16.45 -11.24 4.04
N THR A 185 16.58 -12.35 4.76
CA THR A 185 15.56 -12.84 5.68
C THR A 185 16.18 -13.70 6.79
N PRO A 186 15.51 -13.93 7.94
CA PRO A 186 15.98 -14.81 9.01
C PRO A 186 16.23 -16.26 8.57
N CYS A 187 16.98 -17.03 9.39
CA CYS A 187 17.32 -18.42 9.07
C CYS A 187 16.08 -19.32 8.92
N MET A 188 16.13 -20.27 7.99
CA MET A 188 15.00 -21.16 7.66
C MET A 188 14.63 -22.13 8.78
N GLU A 189 15.53 -22.40 9.71
CA GLU A 189 15.29 -23.18 10.90
C GLU A 189 14.58 -22.42 12.02
N GLY A 190 14.30 -21.11 11.88
CA GLY A 190 13.57 -20.34 12.90
C GLY A 190 12.27 -21.04 13.32
N GLN A 191 12.05 -21.17 14.64
CA GLN A 191 10.92 -21.92 15.18
C GLN A 191 9.71 -21.00 15.40
N HIS A 192 8.64 -21.31 14.68
CA HIS A 192 7.29 -20.74 14.82
C HIS A 192 6.34 -21.74 15.49
N TYR A 193 5.19 -21.24 15.95
CA TYR A 193 4.10 -22.05 16.50
C TYR A 193 2.78 -21.61 15.90
N LEU A 194 2.09 -22.55 15.26
CA LEU A 194 0.75 -22.32 14.70
C LEU A 194 -0.26 -22.05 15.82
N PRO A 195 -1.46 -21.51 15.50
CA PRO A 195 -2.47 -21.17 16.52
C PRO A 195 -2.93 -22.33 17.40
N ASP A 196 -2.78 -23.58 16.94
CA ASP A 196 -3.09 -24.80 17.69
C ASP A 196 -1.92 -25.30 18.57
N GLY A 197 -0.79 -24.61 18.55
CA GLY A 197 0.44 -24.96 19.27
C GLY A 197 1.40 -25.86 18.50
N THR A 198 1.07 -26.25 17.26
CA THR A 198 1.94 -27.09 16.44
C THR A 198 3.22 -26.33 16.06
N PRO A 199 4.41 -26.88 16.33
CA PRO A 199 5.66 -26.26 15.90
C PRO A 199 5.77 -26.27 14.37
N ALA A 200 6.11 -25.12 13.79
CA ALA A 200 6.39 -24.95 12.37
C ALA A 200 7.76 -24.29 12.16
N ARG A 201 8.46 -24.64 11.09
CA ARG A 201 9.76 -24.04 10.76
C ARG A 201 9.56 -22.85 9.85
N HIS A 202 10.43 -21.85 9.96
CA HIS A 202 10.42 -20.70 9.06
C HIS A 202 10.47 -21.12 7.59
N TYR A 203 11.21 -22.18 7.26
CA TYR A 203 11.21 -22.82 5.94
C TYR A 203 9.81 -23.08 5.36
N ASP A 204 8.87 -23.53 6.21
CA ASP A 204 7.52 -23.91 5.79
C ASP A 204 6.55 -22.72 5.78
N VAL A 205 6.80 -21.69 6.61
CA VAL A 205 5.88 -20.58 6.87
C VAL A 205 6.42 -19.19 6.50
N HIS A 206 7.61 -19.09 5.91
CA HIS A 206 8.25 -17.83 5.53
C HIS A 206 7.31 -16.92 4.72
N SER A 207 6.76 -17.44 3.62
CA SER A 207 5.83 -16.70 2.75
C SER A 207 4.45 -16.44 3.38
N LEU A 208 4.22 -16.86 4.62
CA LEU A 208 3.00 -16.61 5.38
C LEU A 208 3.21 -15.57 6.49
N TYR A 209 4.43 -15.02 6.66
CA TYR A 209 4.74 -14.10 7.75
C TYR A 209 3.91 -12.80 7.69
N GLY A 210 4.00 -12.02 6.61
CA GLY A 210 3.20 -10.79 6.46
C GLY A 210 1.69 -11.04 6.42
N TRP A 211 1.26 -12.21 5.92
CA TRP A 211 -0.12 -12.68 6.01
C TRP A 211 -0.57 -12.85 7.47
N SER A 212 0.27 -13.49 8.31
CA SER A 212 -0.02 -13.72 9.72
C SER A 212 -0.04 -12.40 10.52
N GLN A 213 0.85 -11.46 10.19
CA GLN A 213 0.86 -10.11 10.77
C GLN A 213 -0.41 -9.33 10.38
N SER A 214 -0.82 -9.35 9.10
CA SER A 214 -2.02 -8.65 8.64
C SER A 214 -3.28 -9.09 9.40
N ARG A 215 -3.39 -10.40 9.68
CA ARG A 215 -4.47 -10.97 10.49
C ARG A 215 -4.43 -10.48 11.96
N ALA A 216 -3.26 -10.19 12.50
CA ALA A 216 -3.09 -9.64 13.86
C ALA A 216 -3.32 -8.12 13.92
N SER A 217 -2.95 -7.37 12.87
CA SER A 217 -2.99 -5.91 12.85
C SER A 217 -4.40 -5.32 12.75
N LEU A 218 -5.30 -5.90 11.94
CA LEU A 218 -6.64 -5.33 11.77
C LEU A 218 -7.46 -5.31 13.09
N PRO A 219 -7.53 -6.39 13.89
CA PRO A 219 -8.17 -6.35 15.20
C PRO A 219 -7.53 -5.37 16.19
N ALA A 220 -6.21 -5.14 16.07
CA ALA A 220 -5.51 -4.16 16.88
C ALA A 220 -5.90 -2.72 16.50
N LEU A 221 -5.94 -2.41 15.20
CA LEU A 221 -6.42 -1.13 14.68
C LEU A 221 -7.86 -0.86 15.13
N HIS A 222 -8.78 -1.81 14.93
CA HIS A 222 -10.16 -1.68 15.39
C HIS A 222 -10.26 -1.43 16.90
N ALA A 223 -9.38 -2.05 17.69
CA ALA A 223 -9.38 -1.86 19.12
C ALA A 223 -8.88 -0.47 19.54
N ALA A 224 -7.93 0.10 18.81
CA ALA A 224 -7.39 1.44 19.04
C ALA A 224 -8.36 2.53 18.58
N THR A 225 -8.81 2.49 17.33
CA THR A 225 -9.57 3.60 16.71
C THR A 225 -11.08 3.50 16.91
N LYS A 226 -11.60 2.29 17.18
CA LYS A 226 -13.05 1.97 17.14
C LYS A 226 -13.72 2.21 15.78
N GLU A 227 -12.92 2.40 14.73
CA GLU A 227 -13.35 2.58 13.35
C GLU A 227 -12.81 1.43 12.48
N ARG A 228 -13.34 1.30 11.26
CA ARG A 228 -12.91 0.30 10.27
C ARG A 228 -11.42 0.46 9.93
N GLY A 229 -10.98 1.69 9.73
CA GLY A 229 -9.60 2.02 9.35
C GLY A 229 -9.12 1.29 8.10
N ILE A 230 -7.80 1.28 7.89
CA ILE A 230 -7.14 0.53 6.81
C ILE A 230 -5.78 -0.02 7.27
N ILE A 231 -5.44 -1.22 6.82
CA ILE A 231 -4.09 -1.78 6.91
C ILE A 231 -3.50 -1.83 5.49
N ILE A 232 -2.26 -1.42 5.34
CA ILE A 232 -1.49 -1.51 4.08
C ILE A 232 -0.29 -2.41 4.36
N SER A 233 -0.16 -3.57 3.69
CA SER A 233 0.89 -4.57 3.93
C SER A 233 1.76 -4.83 2.69
N ARG A 234 3.08 -5.00 2.89
CA ARG A 234 4.00 -5.32 1.78
C ARG A 234 3.87 -6.78 1.37
N SER A 235 4.21 -7.69 2.28
CA SER A 235 4.13 -9.11 2.04
C SER A 235 2.69 -9.59 2.07
N THR A 236 2.32 -10.41 1.09
CA THR A 236 0.97 -10.93 0.90
C THR A 236 0.99 -12.40 0.50
N TYR A 237 -0.09 -13.11 0.83
CA TYR A 237 -0.37 -14.48 0.43
C TYR A 237 -1.86 -14.57 0.04
N PRO A 238 -2.32 -15.60 -0.71
CA PRO A 238 -3.75 -15.81 -0.93
C PRO A 238 -4.59 -15.67 0.35
N GLY A 239 -5.57 -14.78 0.32
CA GLY A 239 -6.41 -14.42 1.46
C GLY A 239 -5.96 -13.21 2.28
N SER A 240 -4.73 -12.69 2.11
CA SER A 240 -4.24 -11.48 2.83
C SER A 240 -5.16 -10.28 2.67
N GLY A 241 -5.70 -10.12 1.47
CA GLY A 241 -6.58 -9.00 1.14
C GLY A 241 -7.83 -8.89 2.01
N LYS A 242 -8.21 -9.96 2.72
CA LYS A 242 -9.34 -9.95 3.66
C LYS A 242 -9.14 -8.95 4.81
N TRP A 243 -7.88 -8.62 5.11
CA TRP A 243 -7.52 -7.77 6.25
C TRP A 243 -6.73 -6.51 5.86
N ALA A 244 -6.03 -6.52 4.72
CA ALA A 244 -5.13 -5.44 4.34
C ALA A 244 -5.19 -5.16 2.84
N GLY A 245 -5.06 -3.88 2.48
CA GLY A 245 -4.61 -3.47 1.15
C GLY A 245 -3.11 -3.72 0.97
N HIS A 246 -2.62 -3.47 -0.24
CA HIS A 246 -1.23 -3.73 -0.61
C HIS A 246 -0.70 -2.60 -1.49
N TRP A 247 0.62 -2.43 -1.54
CA TRP A 247 1.29 -1.64 -2.56
C TRP A 247 2.37 -2.41 -3.27
N LEU A 248 2.61 -2.08 -4.54
CA LEU A 248 3.52 -2.82 -5.43
C LEU A 248 5.01 -2.77 -5.04
N GLY A 249 5.33 -2.20 -3.87
CA GLY A 249 6.68 -2.16 -3.34
C GLY A 249 7.55 -1.10 -3.98
N ASP A 250 8.86 -1.30 -3.80
CA ASP A 250 9.88 -0.31 -4.10
C ASP A 250 10.19 -0.26 -5.61
N ASN A 251 9.38 0.43 -6.39
CA ASN A 251 9.62 0.67 -7.82
C ASN A 251 10.71 1.73 -8.10
N THR A 252 10.72 2.29 -9.30
CA THR A 252 11.68 3.35 -9.66
C THR A 252 10.97 4.43 -10.46
N ALA A 253 11.50 5.62 -10.37
CA ALA A 253 11.27 6.80 -11.17
C ALA A 253 11.40 6.66 -12.70
N ALA A 254 10.74 5.69 -13.32
CA ALA A 254 10.95 5.35 -14.72
C ALA A 254 9.62 5.10 -15.47
N TRP A 255 9.61 5.37 -16.77
CA TRP A 255 8.40 5.28 -17.59
C TRP A 255 7.83 3.87 -17.70
N ASP A 256 8.68 2.84 -17.72
CA ASP A 256 8.23 1.45 -17.75
C ASP A 256 7.47 1.05 -16.47
N GLN A 257 7.66 1.78 -15.37
CA GLN A 257 6.99 1.51 -14.11
C GLN A 257 5.52 1.92 -14.12
N LEU A 258 5.10 2.88 -14.98
CA LEU A 258 3.66 3.18 -15.18
C LEU A 258 2.93 2.07 -15.92
N HIS A 259 3.62 1.29 -16.76
CA HIS A 259 2.97 0.19 -17.45
C HIS A 259 2.87 -1.01 -16.50
N LYS A 260 3.95 -1.29 -15.77
CA LYS A 260 4.01 -2.33 -14.73
C LYS A 260 3.01 -2.09 -13.61
N SER A 261 2.66 -0.85 -13.32
CA SER A 261 1.66 -0.50 -12.30
C SER A 261 0.27 -1.08 -12.58
N ILE A 262 -0.18 -0.93 -13.82
CA ILE A 262 -1.47 -1.43 -14.30
C ILE A 262 -1.45 -2.95 -14.26
N ILE A 263 -0.37 -3.54 -14.77
CA ILE A 263 -0.17 -4.98 -14.76
C ILE A 263 -0.17 -5.54 -13.32
N GLY A 264 0.59 -4.94 -12.41
CA GLY A 264 0.69 -5.36 -11.02
C GLY A 264 -0.64 -5.27 -10.29
N THR A 265 -1.39 -4.18 -10.53
CA THR A 265 -2.74 -3.99 -10.01
C THR A 265 -3.71 -5.07 -10.50
N TRP A 266 -3.58 -5.52 -11.76
CA TRP A 266 -4.38 -6.61 -12.29
C TRP A 266 -4.01 -7.97 -11.72
N GLN A 267 -2.71 -8.28 -11.67
CA GLN A 267 -2.21 -9.59 -11.20
C GLN A 267 -2.52 -9.83 -9.73
N GLY A 268 -2.50 -8.76 -8.92
CA GLY A 268 -2.91 -8.82 -7.53
C GLY A 268 -4.31 -9.42 -7.32
N LYS A 269 -5.22 -9.25 -8.28
CA LYS A 269 -6.64 -9.66 -8.18
C LYS A 269 -6.88 -11.16 -8.21
N ARG A 270 -5.85 -11.99 -8.40
CA ARG A 270 -6.00 -13.46 -8.44
C ARG A 270 -6.24 -14.10 -7.07
N SER A 271 -6.26 -13.31 -6.01
CA SER A 271 -6.84 -13.66 -4.72
C SER A 271 -8.15 -12.86 -4.55
N PRO A 272 -9.32 -13.50 -4.33
CA PRO A 272 -10.67 -12.88 -4.24
C PRO A 272 -10.87 -11.93 -3.04
N SER A 273 -9.78 -11.32 -2.59
CA SER A 273 -9.65 -10.45 -1.42
C SER A 273 -8.81 -9.20 -1.73
N TRP A 274 -8.22 -9.07 -2.93
CA TRP A 274 -7.33 -7.96 -3.31
C TRP A 274 -8.03 -6.71 -3.85
N ASP A 275 -9.34 -6.59 -3.69
CA ASP A 275 -10.06 -5.40 -4.13
C ASP A 275 -10.15 -4.31 -3.06
N HIS A 276 -9.33 -4.39 -2.00
CA HIS A 276 -8.95 -3.22 -1.22
C HIS A 276 -7.97 -2.35 -2.04
N PRO A 277 -7.98 -1.01 -1.90
CA PRO A 277 -7.24 -0.15 -2.79
C PRO A 277 -5.75 -0.51 -2.81
N VAL A 278 -5.25 -0.86 -4.00
CA VAL A 278 -3.81 -0.94 -4.26
C VAL A 278 -3.26 0.45 -4.05
N VAL A 279 -2.47 0.61 -2.99
CA VAL A 279 -1.59 1.76 -2.80
C VAL A 279 -0.47 1.60 -3.78
N GLU A 280 -0.06 2.65 -4.47
CA GLU A 280 1.09 2.51 -5.35
C GLU A 280 2.12 3.55 -5.02
N TRP A 281 3.34 3.04 -4.91
CA TRP A 281 4.53 3.76 -4.54
C TRP A 281 5.23 4.22 -5.81
N VAL A 282 5.86 5.38 -5.77
CA VAL A 282 6.78 5.80 -6.83
C VAL A 282 8.11 6.15 -6.18
N GLY A 283 9.11 5.31 -6.42
CA GLY A 283 10.46 5.43 -5.89
C GLY A 283 11.22 6.58 -6.50
N GLY A 284 12.00 7.24 -5.67
CA GLY A 284 12.79 8.42 -6.00
C GLY A 284 13.70 8.22 -7.21
N GLY A 285 13.72 9.22 -8.08
CA GLY A 285 14.70 9.31 -9.15
C GLY A 285 14.66 10.65 -9.85
N THR A 286 15.68 10.86 -10.66
CA THR A 286 16.40 12.13 -10.77
C THR A 286 15.94 13.04 -11.92
N SER A 287 14.86 12.72 -12.63
CA SER A 287 14.45 13.49 -13.82
C SER A 287 13.18 14.30 -13.55
N LEU A 288 13.35 15.60 -13.29
CA LEU A 288 12.28 16.50 -12.84
C LEU A 288 11.11 16.70 -13.83
N VAL A 289 11.34 16.70 -15.14
CA VAL A 289 10.31 17.19 -16.09
C VAL A 289 9.28 16.12 -16.48
N HIS A 290 9.61 14.83 -16.30
CA HIS A 290 8.78 13.71 -16.75
C HIS A 290 7.83 13.15 -15.67
N PHE A 291 8.05 13.55 -14.41
CA PHE A 291 7.32 13.07 -13.24
C PHE A 291 5.89 13.60 -13.12
N ALA A 292 5.60 14.72 -13.80
CA ALA A 292 4.27 15.30 -13.78
C ALA A 292 3.21 14.32 -14.32
N THR A 293 3.56 13.54 -15.35
CA THR A 293 2.67 12.54 -15.97
C THR A 293 2.53 11.28 -15.11
N LEU A 294 3.61 10.87 -14.41
CA LEU A 294 3.60 9.79 -13.42
C LEU A 294 2.63 10.06 -12.28
N ILE A 295 2.74 11.23 -11.67
CA ILE A 295 1.85 11.68 -10.61
C ILE A 295 0.40 11.81 -11.13
N TRP A 296 0.20 12.20 -12.40
CA TRP A 296 -1.10 12.28 -13.06
C TRP A 296 -1.85 10.95 -13.17
N VAL A 297 -1.18 9.88 -13.62
CA VAL A 297 -1.79 8.55 -13.79
C VAL A 297 -2.02 7.89 -12.43
N PHE A 298 -1.08 8.06 -11.49
CA PHE A 298 -1.13 7.41 -10.18
C PHE A 298 -2.14 8.08 -9.22
N LEU A 299 -2.18 9.41 -9.16
CA LEU A 299 -3.15 10.16 -8.34
C LEU A 299 -4.58 9.95 -8.83
N ALA A 300 -4.76 9.72 -10.14
CA ALA A 300 -6.08 9.56 -10.72
C ALA A 300 -6.69 8.20 -10.37
N PHE A 301 -5.92 7.09 -10.39
CA PHE A 301 -6.56 5.76 -10.49
C PHE A 301 -6.20 4.68 -9.48
N SER A 302 -5.11 4.81 -8.72
CA SER A 302 -4.85 3.90 -7.57
C SER A 302 -5.78 4.34 -6.44
N GLY A 303 -6.70 3.50 -5.95
CA GLY A 303 -7.78 3.84 -4.98
C GLY A 303 -7.31 4.29 -3.58
N SER A 304 -6.09 4.77 -3.48
CA SER A 304 -5.25 4.86 -2.31
C SER A 304 -4.54 6.21 -2.21
N PRO A 305 -4.07 6.62 -1.02
CA PRO A 305 -3.12 7.71 -0.92
C PRO A 305 -1.83 7.27 -1.60
N THR A 306 -1.50 7.88 -2.73
CA THR A 306 -0.19 7.67 -3.37
C THR A 306 0.87 7.98 -2.31
N GLN A 307 1.61 6.95 -1.91
CA GLN A 307 2.76 7.10 -1.03
C GLN A 307 3.87 7.68 -1.90
N LEU A 308 3.84 8.98 -2.11
CA LEU A 308 4.99 9.72 -2.62
C LEU A 308 6.01 9.77 -1.50
N LEU A 309 6.68 8.64 -1.21
CA LEU A 309 7.73 8.66 -0.20
C LEU A 309 8.72 9.73 -0.62
N LEU A 310 8.71 10.78 0.20
CA LEU A 310 9.82 11.68 0.39
C LEU A 310 10.89 10.81 1.01
N HIS A 311 11.65 10.06 0.21
CA HIS A 311 12.98 9.69 0.67
C HIS A 311 13.71 11.01 0.86
N HIS A 312 13.67 11.53 2.08
CA HIS A 312 14.47 12.64 2.55
C HIS A 312 15.92 12.16 2.73
N SER A 313 16.44 11.41 1.75
CA SER A 313 17.87 11.26 1.57
C SER A 313 18.36 12.54 0.90
N PRO A 314 19.55 13.06 1.23
CA PRO A 314 20.19 14.13 0.45
C PRO A 314 20.32 13.81 -1.05
N LEU A 315 20.10 12.55 -1.45
CA LEU A 315 20.12 12.07 -2.83
C LEU A 315 18.82 12.35 -3.63
N PHE A 316 17.68 12.61 -2.98
CA PHE A 316 16.39 12.77 -3.67
C PHE A 316 15.68 14.08 -3.31
N GLN A 317 15.06 14.70 -4.32
CA GLN A 317 14.28 15.92 -4.14
C GLN A 317 12.83 15.61 -3.76
N ARG A 318 12.15 16.57 -3.12
CA ARG A 318 10.72 16.45 -2.83
C ARG A 318 9.90 16.37 -4.12
N GLN A 319 8.87 15.54 -4.11
CA GLN A 319 8.04 15.27 -5.29
C GLN A 319 6.53 15.43 -5.02
N ASP A 320 6.14 15.91 -3.83
CA ASP A 320 4.75 16.22 -3.53
C ASP A 320 4.20 17.31 -4.47
N PRO A 321 2.88 17.37 -4.74
CA PRO A 321 2.34 18.31 -5.70
C PRO A 321 2.71 19.78 -5.45
N ALA A 322 2.90 20.18 -4.19
CA ALA A 322 3.25 21.54 -3.83
C ALA A 322 4.75 21.87 -4.03
N ALA A 323 5.62 20.88 -4.24
CA ALA A 323 7.05 21.07 -4.50
C ALA A 323 7.36 21.59 -5.93
N TRP A 324 6.36 21.61 -6.81
CA TRP A 324 6.49 21.98 -8.23
C TRP A 324 5.98 23.39 -8.53
N ASP A 325 5.91 23.75 -9.80
CA ASP A 325 5.39 25.05 -10.27
C ASP A 325 3.85 25.14 -10.25
N THR A 326 3.34 26.35 -10.43
CA THR A 326 1.89 26.63 -10.44
C THR A 326 1.14 25.81 -11.49
N LYS A 327 1.77 25.55 -12.66
CA LYS A 327 1.15 24.77 -13.73
C LYS A 327 0.89 23.34 -13.23
N PHE A 328 1.87 22.74 -12.55
CA PHE A 328 1.70 21.42 -11.97
C PHE A 328 0.62 21.37 -10.88
N HIS A 329 0.51 22.43 -10.07
CA HIS A 329 -0.52 22.54 -9.03
C HIS A 329 -1.93 22.52 -9.62
N GLU A 330 -2.16 23.32 -10.67
CA GLU A 330 -3.45 23.41 -11.34
C GLU A 330 -3.85 22.08 -11.98
N MET A 331 -2.90 21.43 -12.64
CA MET A 331 -3.11 20.14 -13.25
C MET A 331 -3.44 19.06 -12.22
N SER A 332 -2.68 18.99 -11.11
CA SER A 332 -2.91 18.05 -10.01
C SER A 332 -4.28 18.27 -9.36
N ARG A 333 -4.68 19.53 -9.16
CA ARG A 333 -5.99 19.88 -8.62
C ARG A 333 -7.12 19.42 -9.54
N ASN A 334 -7.00 19.61 -10.85
CA ASN A 334 -8.05 19.22 -11.81
C ASN A 334 -8.28 17.71 -11.81
N VAL A 335 -7.21 16.90 -11.87
CA VAL A 335 -7.34 15.43 -11.89
C VAL A 335 -7.82 14.88 -10.55
N LEU A 336 -7.36 15.43 -9.43
CA LEU A 336 -7.87 15.06 -8.11
C LEU A 336 -9.36 15.41 -7.95
N ASN A 337 -9.80 16.55 -8.48
CA ASN A 337 -11.23 16.91 -8.44
C ASN A 337 -12.09 15.93 -9.26
N ILE A 338 -11.61 15.46 -10.42
CA ILE A 338 -12.29 14.41 -11.20
C ILE A 338 -12.42 13.14 -10.37
N ARG A 339 -11.33 12.69 -9.74
CA ARG A 339 -11.35 11.53 -8.87
C ARG A 339 -12.31 11.70 -7.70
N TYR A 340 -12.29 12.84 -7.01
CA TYR A 340 -13.19 13.13 -5.89
C TYR A 340 -14.65 13.19 -6.33
N THR A 341 -14.88 13.60 -7.58
CA THR A 341 -16.20 13.56 -8.20
C THR A 341 -16.72 12.13 -8.33
N LEU A 342 -15.84 11.20 -8.71
CA LEU A 342 -16.15 9.78 -8.93
C LEU A 342 -16.06 8.89 -7.68
N LEU A 343 -15.81 9.45 -6.49
CA LEU A 343 -15.71 8.67 -5.25
C LEU A 343 -16.97 7.84 -4.94
N PRO A 344 -18.21 8.31 -5.15
CA PRO A 344 -19.39 7.48 -4.92
C PRO A 344 -19.41 6.23 -5.79
N TYR A 345 -19.02 6.35 -7.06
CA TYR A 345 -18.88 5.21 -7.98
C TYR A 345 -17.76 4.29 -7.52
N LEU A 346 -16.56 4.81 -7.25
CA LEU A 346 -15.43 4.03 -6.77
C LEU A 346 -15.73 3.29 -5.46
N TYR A 347 -16.40 3.94 -4.52
CA TYR A 347 -16.78 3.35 -3.24
C TYR A 347 -17.82 2.24 -3.39
N THR A 348 -18.73 2.39 -4.35
CA THR A 348 -19.67 1.35 -4.72
C THR A 348 -18.95 0.14 -5.33
N LEU A 349 -17.93 0.35 -6.17
CA LEU A 349 -17.10 -0.74 -6.67
C LEU A 349 -16.35 -1.48 -5.56
N LEU A 350 -15.85 -0.75 -4.55
CA LEU A 350 -15.20 -1.33 -3.38
C LEU A 350 -16.19 -2.19 -2.55
N TYR A 351 -17.44 -1.74 -2.44
CA TYR A 351 -18.50 -2.52 -1.81
C TYR A 351 -18.80 -3.82 -2.59
N ASP A 352 -18.98 -3.74 -3.91
CA ASP A 352 -19.23 -4.93 -4.75
C ASP A 352 -18.09 -5.94 -4.69
N ALA A 353 -16.86 -5.43 -4.64
CA ALA A 353 -15.67 -6.23 -4.43
C ALA A 353 -15.74 -6.99 -3.10
N HIS A 354 -16.05 -6.30 -2.01
CA HIS A 354 -16.17 -6.90 -0.69
C HIS A 354 -17.32 -7.91 -0.60
N ALA A 355 -18.50 -7.56 -1.08
CA ALA A 355 -19.73 -8.34 -0.92
C ALA A 355 -19.87 -9.47 -1.95
N HIS A 356 -19.33 -9.30 -3.16
CA HIS A 356 -19.57 -10.18 -4.31
C HIS A 356 -18.30 -10.71 -4.97
N GLY A 357 -17.10 -10.26 -4.58
CA GLY A 357 -15.85 -10.67 -5.21
C GLY A 357 -15.67 -10.11 -6.62
N SER A 358 -16.34 -9.00 -6.94
CA SER A 358 -16.18 -8.25 -8.20
C SER A 358 -14.85 -7.50 -8.23
N THR A 359 -14.32 -7.17 -9.41
CA THR A 359 -13.07 -6.42 -9.51
C THR A 359 -13.28 -4.91 -9.62
N VAL A 360 -12.45 -4.11 -8.92
CA VAL A 360 -12.50 -2.63 -9.00
C VAL A 360 -11.77 -2.12 -10.24
N ILE A 361 -10.45 -2.16 -10.25
CA ILE A 361 -9.64 -1.92 -11.46
C ILE A 361 -9.75 -3.18 -12.35
N ARG A 362 -10.25 -3.05 -13.57
CA ARG A 362 -10.67 -4.21 -14.38
C ARG A 362 -9.96 -4.21 -15.73
N PRO A 363 -9.31 -5.31 -16.14
CA PRO A 363 -8.81 -5.45 -17.50
C PRO A 363 -9.95 -5.35 -18.50
N VAL A 364 -9.72 -4.74 -19.66
CA VAL A 364 -10.76 -4.57 -20.70
C VAL A 364 -11.35 -5.92 -21.13
N LEU A 365 -10.52 -6.97 -21.18
CA LEU A 365 -10.94 -8.33 -21.54
C LEU A 365 -12.02 -8.92 -20.61
N HIS A 366 -12.10 -8.48 -19.34
CA HIS A 366 -13.11 -9.01 -18.41
C HIS A 366 -14.53 -8.63 -18.83
N GLU A 367 -14.71 -7.47 -19.44
CA GLU A 367 -16.00 -6.98 -19.94
C GLU A 367 -16.27 -7.37 -21.39
N PHE A 368 -15.20 -7.62 -22.17
CA PHE A 368 -15.28 -7.78 -23.62
C PHE A 368 -14.56 -9.04 -24.12
N VAL A 369 -14.69 -10.15 -23.38
CA VAL A 369 -13.95 -11.41 -23.64
C VAL A 369 -14.16 -11.98 -25.05
N GLN A 370 -15.30 -11.70 -25.69
CA GLN A 370 -15.58 -12.15 -27.06
C GLN A 370 -14.71 -11.46 -28.11
N ASP A 371 -14.19 -10.27 -27.79
CA ASP A 371 -13.29 -9.52 -28.64
C ASP A 371 -11.84 -9.87 -28.29
N ARG A 372 -11.22 -10.71 -29.13
CA ARG A 372 -9.84 -11.19 -28.91
C ARG A 372 -8.81 -10.08 -28.90
N THR A 373 -9.11 -8.93 -29.51
CA THR A 373 -8.21 -7.75 -29.47
C THR A 373 -7.95 -7.33 -28.03
N THR A 374 -8.96 -7.45 -27.16
CA THR A 374 -8.88 -7.01 -25.76
C THR A 374 -7.99 -7.88 -24.88
N TRP A 375 -7.63 -9.08 -25.34
CA TRP A 375 -6.84 -10.03 -24.55
C TRP A 375 -5.38 -9.58 -24.40
N ASP A 376 -4.88 -8.84 -25.37
CA ASP A 376 -3.50 -8.36 -25.43
C ASP A 376 -3.37 -6.88 -25.00
N ILE A 377 -4.46 -6.26 -24.54
CA ILE A 377 -4.45 -4.85 -24.13
C ILE A 377 -4.06 -4.73 -22.67
N ASP A 378 -2.90 -4.09 -22.44
CA ASP A 378 -2.36 -3.81 -21.11
C ASP A 378 -2.00 -2.32 -20.85
N GLU A 379 -2.22 -1.45 -21.84
CA GLU A 379 -1.98 0.00 -21.74
C GLU A 379 -3.28 0.83 -21.46
N GLN A 380 -4.40 0.18 -21.17
CA GLN A 380 -5.66 0.82 -20.74
C GLN A 380 -6.48 -0.11 -19.85
N PHE A 381 -7.31 0.46 -18.98
CA PHE A 381 -8.08 -0.32 -18.00
C PHE A 381 -9.42 0.33 -17.69
N LEU A 382 -10.28 -0.43 -17.01
CA LEU A 382 -11.59 0.01 -16.57
C LEU A 382 -11.60 0.24 -15.05
N TRP A 383 -12.41 1.20 -14.60
CA TRP A 383 -12.98 1.18 -13.26
C TRP A 383 -14.35 0.54 -13.32
N GLY A 384 -14.48 -0.61 -12.66
CA GLY A 384 -15.65 -1.47 -12.74
C GLY A 384 -15.94 -1.83 -14.19
N PRO A 385 -17.21 -1.90 -14.58
CA PRO A 385 -17.60 -2.18 -15.95
C PRO A 385 -17.74 -0.94 -16.86
N ALA A 386 -17.70 0.28 -16.29
CA ALA A 386 -18.32 1.45 -16.93
C ALA A 386 -17.37 2.60 -17.29
N LEU A 387 -16.20 2.75 -16.66
CA LEU A 387 -15.30 3.88 -16.92
C LEU A 387 -13.99 3.38 -17.53
N LEU A 388 -13.76 3.65 -18.81
CA LEU A 388 -12.53 3.34 -19.54
C LEU A 388 -11.52 4.48 -19.37
N ILE A 389 -10.31 4.10 -19.00
CA ILE A 389 -9.20 5.00 -18.70
C ILE A 389 -8.06 4.68 -19.66
N SER A 390 -7.67 5.67 -20.45
CA SER A 390 -6.64 5.55 -21.49
C SER A 390 -5.50 6.54 -21.20
N PRO A 391 -4.54 6.18 -20.34
CA PRO A 391 -3.47 7.07 -19.90
C PRO A 391 -2.32 7.15 -20.92
N VAL A 392 -1.54 8.24 -20.85
CA VAL A 392 -0.28 8.36 -21.60
C VAL A 392 0.85 7.73 -20.77
N MET A 393 1.54 6.72 -21.32
CA MET A 393 2.62 6.00 -20.62
C MET A 393 4.01 6.19 -21.24
N ARG A 394 4.17 7.11 -22.19
CA ARG A 394 5.44 7.30 -22.91
C ARG A 394 5.96 8.74 -22.78
N PRO A 395 7.29 8.94 -22.67
CA PRO A 395 7.88 10.26 -22.55
C PRO A 395 7.61 11.12 -23.78
N ASN A 396 7.24 12.37 -23.56
CA ASN A 396 7.00 13.39 -24.61
C ASN A 396 5.79 13.14 -25.53
N TYR A 397 5.00 12.10 -25.27
CA TYR A 397 3.76 11.88 -26.02
C TYR A 397 2.69 12.89 -25.57
N ARG A 398 1.87 13.32 -26.53
CA ARG A 398 0.71 14.21 -26.33
C ARG A 398 -0.56 13.66 -26.98
N SER A 399 -0.53 12.37 -27.29
CA SER A 399 -1.65 11.57 -27.77
C SER A 399 -1.47 10.13 -27.33
N VAL A 400 -2.55 9.37 -27.32
CA VAL A 400 -2.57 7.95 -26.97
C VAL A 400 -3.39 7.19 -27.99
N ASP A 401 -2.91 6.00 -28.38
CA ASP A 401 -3.68 5.06 -29.17
C ASP A 401 -4.52 4.21 -28.23
N ALA A 402 -5.82 4.45 -28.20
CA ALA A 402 -6.76 3.76 -27.32
C ALA A 402 -7.71 2.87 -28.14
N TYR A 403 -7.90 1.63 -27.70
CA TYR A 403 -8.88 0.73 -28.29
C TYR A 403 -10.25 0.95 -27.67
N PHE A 404 -11.28 1.07 -28.50
CA PHE A 404 -12.66 1.16 -28.09
C PHE A 404 -13.39 -0.14 -28.41
N PRO A 405 -13.74 -0.97 -27.41
CA PRO A 405 -14.54 -2.18 -27.60
C PRO A 405 -15.95 -1.90 -28.16
N ASP A 406 -16.68 -2.95 -28.48
CA ASP A 406 -18.05 -2.88 -29.05
C ASP A 406 -19.09 -2.41 -28.02
N ALA A 407 -19.13 -1.11 -27.78
CA ALA A 407 -20.11 -0.42 -26.95
C ALA A 407 -20.21 1.06 -27.38
N ARG A 408 -21.23 1.77 -26.87
CA ARG A 408 -21.20 3.24 -26.91
C ARG A 408 -20.19 3.76 -25.90
N TRP A 409 -19.42 4.75 -26.31
CA TRP A 409 -18.45 5.41 -25.44
C TRP A 409 -18.71 6.92 -25.47
N TYR A 410 -18.87 7.49 -24.29
CA TYR A 410 -19.09 8.91 -24.08
C TYR A 410 -17.85 9.52 -23.48
N ASP A 411 -17.35 10.62 -24.04
CA ASP A 411 -16.28 11.38 -23.41
C ASP A 411 -16.77 11.97 -22.08
N TYR A 412 -16.05 11.69 -20.99
CA TYR A 412 -16.42 12.11 -19.64
C TYR A 412 -16.44 13.64 -19.48
N HIS A 413 -15.60 14.36 -20.21
CA HIS A 413 -15.42 15.81 -20.06
C HIS A 413 -16.45 16.59 -20.88
N THR A 414 -16.76 16.14 -22.09
CA THR A 414 -17.70 16.83 -22.99
C THR A 414 -19.12 16.29 -22.94
N ASN A 415 -19.32 15.10 -22.36
CA ASN A 415 -20.58 14.35 -22.37
C ASN A 415 -21.09 14.01 -23.79
N THR A 416 -20.20 13.95 -24.78
CA THR A 416 -20.56 13.62 -26.17
C THR A 416 -20.22 12.16 -26.50
N GLU A 417 -21.08 11.51 -27.28
CA GLU A 417 -20.75 10.20 -27.85
C GLU A 417 -19.60 10.32 -28.85
N THR A 418 -18.62 9.42 -28.76
CA THR A 418 -17.43 9.45 -29.63
C THR A 418 -17.69 8.83 -31.01
N GLY A 419 -18.66 7.92 -31.11
CA GLY A 419 -18.92 7.11 -32.31
C GLY A 419 -17.89 6.00 -32.55
N PHE A 420 -16.93 5.80 -31.63
CA PHE A 420 -15.88 4.80 -31.80
C PHE A 420 -16.35 3.41 -31.36
N ARG A 421 -16.18 2.40 -32.22
CA ARG A 421 -16.48 0.98 -31.90
C ARG A 421 -15.53 0.03 -32.60
N ARG A 422 -15.06 -0.98 -31.87
CA ARG A 422 -14.11 -2.03 -32.31
C ARG A 422 -12.93 -1.47 -33.10
N GLN A 423 -12.37 -0.36 -32.64
CA GLN A 423 -11.29 0.32 -33.35
C GLN A 423 -10.31 0.97 -32.39
N VAL A 424 -9.05 1.05 -32.83
CA VAL A 424 -8.04 1.90 -32.19
C VAL A 424 -8.23 3.33 -32.68
N GLN A 425 -8.15 4.31 -31.80
CA GLN A 425 -8.19 5.73 -32.12
C GLN A 425 -7.01 6.46 -31.48
N ASN A 426 -6.42 7.37 -32.24
CA ASN A 426 -5.42 8.29 -31.73
C ASN A 426 -6.13 9.48 -31.07
N LEU A 427 -6.12 9.54 -29.75
CA LEU A 427 -6.78 10.58 -28.97
C LEU A 427 -5.78 11.66 -28.58
N PRO A 428 -6.13 12.96 -28.69
CA PRO A 428 -5.36 14.03 -28.09
C PRO A 428 -5.23 13.81 -26.57
N ALA A 429 -4.02 13.95 -26.05
CA ALA A 429 -3.72 13.83 -24.63
C ALA A 429 -2.68 14.90 -24.25
N PRO A 430 -3.05 16.20 -24.30
CA PRO A 430 -2.18 17.25 -23.77
C PRO A 430 -1.87 16.98 -22.30
N LEU A 431 -0.82 17.62 -21.77
CA LEU A 431 -0.27 17.28 -20.45
C LEU A 431 -1.31 17.38 -19.32
N GLU A 432 -2.24 18.32 -19.48
CA GLU A 432 -3.32 18.66 -18.57
C GLU A 432 -4.62 17.87 -18.79
N HIS A 433 -4.61 16.83 -19.63
CA HIS A 433 -5.81 16.07 -19.98
C HIS A 433 -5.57 14.56 -19.94
N ILE A 434 -6.55 13.85 -19.39
CA ILE A 434 -6.59 12.40 -19.41
C ILE A 434 -7.88 11.91 -20.05
N ASN A 435 -7.73 10.95 -20.96
CA ASN A 435 -8.83 10.38 -21.72
C ASN A 435 -9.64 9.43 -20.82
N LEU A 436 -10.90 9.82 -20.59
CA LEU A 436 -11.87 9.12 -19.76
C LEU A 436 -13.14 8.93 -20.55
N HIS A 437 -13.62 7.70 -20.66
CA HIS A 437 -14.82 7.38 -21.42
C HIS A 437 -15.80 6.55 -20.60
N ILE A 438 -17.06 6.98 -20.58
CA ILE A 438 -18.15 6.26 -19.93
C ILE A 438 -18.78 5.32 -20.95
N ARG A 439 -18.90 4.04 -20.60
CA ARG A 439 -19.59 3.03 -21.39
C ARG A 439 -21.10 3.25 -21.33
N GLY A 440 -21.76 3.24 -22.47
CA GLY A 440 -23.23 3.24 -22.55
C GLY A 440 -23.83 2.01 -21.88
N GLY A 441 -25.01 2.17 -21.30
CA GLY A 441 -25.69 1.17 -20.49
C GLY A 441 -25.45 1.33 -18.98
N TYR A 442 -24.67 2.33 -18.55
CA TYR A 442 -24.29 2.51 -17.15
C TYR A 442 -24.68 3.88 -16.58
N ILE A 443 -25.07 3.87 -15.31
CA ILE A 443 -25.33 5.07 -14.51
C ILE A 443 -24.23 5.22 -13.46
N LEU A 444 -23.48 6.32 -13.52
CA LEU A 444 -22.39 6.62 -12.57
C LEU A 444 -22.87 7.63 -11.52
N PRO A 445 -22.88 7.26 -10.22
CA PRO A 445 -23.07 8.23 -9.16
C PRO A 445 -21.80 9.06 -8.95
N TRP A 446 -22.00 10.36 -8.76
CA TRP A 446 -20.93 11.31 -8.50
C TRP A 446 -21.32 12.31 -7.43
N GLN A 447 -20.35 13.01 -6.86
CA GLN A 447 -20.58 14.04 -5.83
C GLN A 447 -19.67 15.24 -6.07
N LEU A 448 -20.09 16.46 -5.74
CA LEU A 448 -19.21 17.62 -5.93
C LEU A 448 -17.94 17.49 -5.05
N PRO A 449 -16.74 17.65 -5.63
CA PRO A 449 -15.48 17.42 -4.93
C PRO A 449 -15.23 18.49 -3.86
N ALA A 450 -14.34 18.18 -2.92
CA ALA A 450 -13.84 19.09 -1.91
C ALA A 450 -12.43 18.67 -1.49
N ASN A 451 -11.77 19.46 -0.63
CA ASN A 451 -10.40 19.19 -0.21
C ASN A 451 -10.23 17.89 0.60
N THR A 452 -11.30 17.40 1.23
CA THR A 452 -11.34 16.10 1.94
C THR A 452 -12.68 15.39 1.76
N THR A 453 -12.73 14.09 2.02
CA THR A 453 -13.99 13.31 2.07
C THR A 453 -14.94 13.80 3.16
N ALA A 454 -14.42 14.31 4.28
CA ALA A 454 -15.23 14.88 5.36
C ALA A 454 -16.07 16.09 4.89
N PHE A 455 -15.57 16.86 3.92
CA PHE A 455 -16.32 17.95 3.31
C PHE A 455 -17.11 17.51 2.07
N SER A 456 -16.50 16.74 1.15
CA SER A 456 -17.17 16.36 -0.10
C SER A 456 -18.42 15.52 0.15
N ARG A 457 -18.43 14.66 1.18
CA ARG A 457 -19.60 13.86 1.56
C ARG A 457 -20.82 14.68 1.97
N LYS A 458 -20.65 15.98 2.28
CA LYS A 458 -21.74 16.92 2.60
C LYS A 458 -22.26 17.67 1.37
N ASN A 459 -21.57 17.56 0.24
CA ASN A 459 -21.96 18.25 -0.98
C ASN A 459 -23.08 17.51 -1.74
N PRO A 460 -23.79 18.20 -2.64
CA PRO A 460 -24.76 17.59 -3.54
C PRO A 460 -24.19 16.41 -4.34
N MET A 461 -25.02 15.38 -4.49
CA MET A 461 -24.78 14.24 -5.38
C MET A 461 -25.43 14.45 -6.74
N GLY A 462 -24.91 13.78 -7.74
CA GLY A 462 -25.50 13.71 -9.08
C GLY A 462 -25.36 12.32 -9.69
N LEU A 463 -26.01 12.14 -10.83
CA LEU A 463 -25.95 10.92 -11.62
C LEU A 463 -25.59 11.29 -13.06
N THR A 464 -24.68 10.54 -13.65
CA THR A 464 -24.43 10.58 -15.10
C THR A 464 -25.04 9.33 -15.72
N VAL A 465 -26.05 9.51 -16.58
CA VAL A 465 -26.78 8.42 -17.24
C VAL A 465 -26.26 8.30 -18.68
N ALA A 466 -25.42 7.29 -18.94
CA ALA A 466 -24.91 7.00 -20.27
C ALA A 466 -25.76 5.91 -20.92
N LEU A 467 -26.63 6.29 -21.87
CA LEU A 467 -27.53 5.35 -22.53
C LEU A 467 -26.78 4.42 -23.49
N ASP A 468 -27.20 3.17 -23.60
CA ASP A 468 -26.72 2.24 -24.62
C ASP A 468 -27.49 2.40 -25.96
N ASP A 469 -27.38 1.41 -26.84
CA ASP A 469 -28.10 1.37 -28.12
C ASP A 469 -29.62 1.18 -27.96
N ASP A 470 -30.04 0.52 -26.88
CA ASP A 470 -31.45 0.28 -26.54
C ASP A 470 -32.05 1.47 -25.78
N LEU A 471 -31.30 2.57 -25.66
CA LEU A 471 -31.64 3.75 -24.85
C LEU A 471 -31.90 3.40 -23.38
N SER A 472 -31.17 2.41 -22.88
CA SER A 472 -31.25 1.88 -21.52
C SER A 472 -29.97 2.18 -20.74
N ALA A 473 -30.07 2.25 -19.42
CA ALA A 473 -28.92 2.33 -18.53
C ALA A 473 -29.25 1.77 -17.14
N GLY A 474 -28.29 1.09 -16.53
CA GLY A 474 -28.38 0.55 -15.17
C GLY A 474 -27.21 1.01 -14.31
N GLY A 475 -27.44 1.16 -13.02
CA GLY A 475 -26.38 1.45 -12.06
C GLY A 475 -26.91 1.32 -10.64
N HIS A 476 -25.99 1.31 -9.69
CA HIS A 476 -26.34 1.26 -8.28
C HIS A 476 -25.37 2.14 -7.49
N LEU A 477 -25.76 2.44 -6.26
CA LEU A 477 -25.01 3.28 -5.34
C LEU A 477 -25.04 2.62 -3.97
N TYR A 478 -23.86 2.36 -3.42
CA TYR A 478 -23.69 2.02 -2.01
C TYR A 478 -23.26 3.27 -1.23
N TRP A 479 -23.92 3.54 -0.11
CA TRP A 479 -23.60 4.67 0.76
C TRP A 479 -23.74 4.26 2.22
N ASP A 480 -22.65 4.41 2.98
CA ASP A 480 -22.63 4.19 4.43
C ASP A 480 -22.11 5.44 5.14
N ASP A 481 -21.76 5.34 6.42
CA ASP A 481 -21.15 6.45 7.15
C ASP A 481 -19.64 6.62 6.87
N GLY A 482 -19.03 5.68 6.15
CA GLY A 482 -17.64 5.65 5.72
C GLY A 482 -16.64 5.11 6.75
N VAL A 483 -17.06 4.78 7.98
CA VAL A 483 -16.12 4.53 9.09
C VAL A 483 -16.51 3.38 10.01
N ARG A 484 -17.79 3.01 10.11
CA ARG A 484 -18.22 1.94 11.03
C ARG A 484 -17.72 0.56 10.60
N ILE A 485 -17.44 -0.25 11.61
CA ILE A 485 -17.07 -1.66 11.46
C ILE A 485 -18.33 -2.50 11.23
N GLY A 486 -18.31 -3.40 10.25
CA GLY A 486 -19.36 -4.40 10.03
C GLY A 486 -20.63 -3.90 9.34
N THR A 487 -20.55 -2.77 8.63
CA THR A 487 -21.60 -2.24 7.74
C THR A 487 -21.40 -2.70 6.31
#